data_AF-A0A847EYW9-F1
#
_entry.id   AF-A0A847EYW9-F1
#
_cell.length_a   1.000
_cell.length_b   1.000
_cell.length_c   1.000
_cell.angle_alpha   90.00
_cell.angle_beta   90.00
_cell.angle_gamma   90.00
#
_symmetry.space_group_name_H-M   'P 1'
#
loop_
_entity.id
_entity.type
_entity.pdbx_description
1 polymer ?
#
loop_
_entity_poly.entity_id
_entity_poly.type
_entity_poly.pdbx_seq_one_letter_code
_entity_poly.pdbx_strand_id
1 'polypeptide(L)'
;MWLISAFASALFLGLYDVNKKLGLRNNAVLPVLFLNTVLCSLFFLPVLMLSRFAPDTLKDTIFYVSSVPASTHGFILLKSVIVLISWGTAYVAIKNLPITLVGPIKAMQPSVVLLGALLVFKEQLNLYQWLGVLVALICFVLYSLAGKKEGVSFWTNKWVWFL
;
A
#
# COMPACT_ATOMS: atom_id res chain seq x y z
N MET A 1 9.96 -3.37 -20.75
CA MET A 1 9.76 -1.95 -20.40
C MET A 1 8.95 -1.87 -19.11
N TRP A 2 9.43 -1.16 -18.08
CA TRP A 2 8.85 -1.10 -16.73
C TRP A 2 7.35 -0.71 -16.69
N LEU A 3 6.88 0.02 -17.71
CA LEU A 3 5.46 0.38 -17.90
C LEU A 3 4.52 -0.84 -17.91
N ILE A 4 4.90 -1.93 -18.59
CA ILE A 4 4.05 -3.14 -18.65
C ILE A 4 3.89 -3.73 -17.24
N SER A 5 4.98 -3.81 -16.48
CA SER A 5 4.96 -4.26 -15.09
C SER A 5 4.16 -3.33 -14.19
N ALA A 6 4.18 -2.02 -14.44
CA ALA A 6 3.37 -1.04 -13.71
C ALA A 6 1.87 -1.22 -13.98
N PHE A 7 1.46 -1.39 -15.24
CA PHE A 7 0.05 -1.67 -15.58
C PHE A 7 -0.42 -3.02 -15.04
N ALA A 8 0.41 -4.06 -15.13
CA ALA A 8 0.10 -5.35 -14.54
C ALA A 8 -0.07 -5.24 -13.02
N SER A 9 0.85 -4.54 -12.35
CA SER A 9 0.75 -4.28 -10.90
C SER A 9 -0.53 -3.52 -10.54
N ALA A 10 -0.89 -2.48 -11.30
CA ALA A 10 -2.12 -1.72 -11.07
C ALA A 10 -3.38 -2.58 -11.23
N LEU A 11 -3.40 -3.48 -12.23
CA LEU A 11 -4.50 -4.43 -12.43
C LEU A 11 -4.63 -5.38 -11.23
N PHE A 12 -3.54 -6.03 -10.82
CA PHE A 12 -3.55 -6.93 -9.67
C PHE A 12 -3.90 -6.21 -8.36
N LEU A 13 -3.44 -4.97 -8.19
CA LEU A 13 -3.79 -4.14 -7.04
C LEU A 13 -5.29 -3.83 -7.01
N GLY A 14 -5.89 -3.51 -8.16
CA GLY A 14 -7.33 -3.31 -8.29
C GLY A 14 -8.13 -4.57 -7.96
N LEU A 15 -7.73 -5.72 -8.52
CA LEU A 15 -8.34 -7.02 -8.18
C LEU A 15 -8.21 -7.32 -6.68
N TYR A 16 -7.04 -7.07 -6.09
CA TYR A 16 -6.80 -7.26 -4.67
C TYR A 16 -7.70 -6.38 -3.80
N ASP A 17 -7.84 -5.09 -4.12
CA ASP A 17 -8.68 -4.17 -3.33
C ASP A 17 -10.18 -4.51 -3.43
N VAL A 18 -10.66 -4.97 -4.60
CA VAL A 18 -12.04 -5.47 -4.76
C VAL A 18 -12.27 -6.75 -3.93
N ASN A 19 -11.35 -7.72 -4.00
CA ASN A 19 -11.45 -8.96 -3.22
C ASN A 19 -11.37 -8.67 -1.72
N LYS A 20 -10.52 -7.74 -1.29
CA LYS A 20 -10.44 -7.27 0.09
C LYS A 20 -11.75 -6.65 0.56
N LYS A 21 -12.37 -5.79 -0.25
CA LYS A 21 -13.69 -5.21 0.04
C LYS A 21 -14.76 -6.27 0.17
N LEU A 22 -14.75 -7.28 -0.71
CA LEU A 22 -15.68 -8.41 -0.66
C LEU A 22 -15.46 -9.24 0.62
N GLY A 23 -14.20 -9.54 0.97
CA GLY A 23 -13.84 -10.26 2.19
C GLY A 23 -14.23 -9.52 3.47
N LEU A 24 -14.29 -8.19 3.44
CA LEU A 24 -14.75 -7.36 4.56
C LEU A 24 -16.29 -7.23 4.65
N ARG A 25 -17.03 -7.70 3.65
CA ARG A 25 -18.50 -7.71 3.69
C ARG A 25 -18.96 -8.73 4.73
N ASN A 26 -19.67 -8.27 5.75
CA ASN A 26 -20.16 -9.07 6.89
C ASN A 26 -19.08 -9.68 7.79
N ASN A 27 -17.79 -9.38 7.57
CA ASN A 27 -16.71 -9.87 8.42
C ASN A 27 -16.10 -8.73 9.26
N ALA A 28 -15.50 -9.09 10.40
CA ALA A 28 -14.70 -8.17 11.18
C ALA A 28 -13.36 -7.87 10.47
N VAL A 29 -12.78 -6.70 10.74
CA VAL A 29 -11.52 -6.27 10.09
C VAL A 29 -10.34 -7.13 10.53
N LEU A 30 -10.21 -7.36 11.84
CA LEU A 30 -9.04 -8.04 12.41
C LEU A 30 -8.86 -9.48 11.90
N PRO A 31 -9.90 -10.34 11.82
CA PRO A 31 -9.76 -11.69 11.26
C PRO A 31 -9.36 -11.70 9.79
N VAL A 32 -9.95 -10.81 8.98
CA VAL A 32 -9.63 -10.73 7.54
C VAL A 32 -8.19 -10.27 7.34
N LEU A 33 -7.74 -9.26 8.09
CA LEU A 33 -6.37 -8.78 8.07
C LEU A 33 -5.38 -9.86 8.53
N PHE A 34 -5.70 -10.57 9.62
CA PHE A 34 -4.89 -11.66 10.15
C PHE A 34 -4.73 -12.79 9.13
N LEU A 35 -5.84 -13.31 8.59
CA LEU A 35 -5.80 -14.39 7.59
C LEU A 35 -5.04 -13.98 6.33
N ASN A 36 -5.27 -12.77 5.82
CA ASN A 36 -4.51 -12.24 4.69
C ASN A 36 -3.00 -12.22 4.99
N THR A 37 -2.61 -11.75 6.17
CA THR A 37 -1.19 -11.65 6.57
C THR A 37 -0.54 -13.02 6.74
N VAL A 38 -1.23 -13.97 7.37
CA VAL A 38 -0.75 -15.35 7.56
C VAL A 38 -0.60 -16.06 6.22
N LEU A 39 -1.59 -15.95 5.33
CA LEU A 39 -1.54 -16.58 4.01
C LEU A 39 -0.42 -16.01 3.15
N CYS A 40 -0.24 -14.68 3.13
CA CYS A 40 0.89 -14.05 2.44
C CYS A 40 2.23 -14.51 3.05
N SER A 41 2.33 -14.58 4.37
CA SER A 41 3.56 -15.04 5.04
C SER A 41 3.86 -16.51 4.71
N LEU A 42 2.84 -17.36 4.68
CA LEU A 42 2.97 -18.77 4.31
C LEU A 42 3.39 -18.93 2.84
N PHE A 43 2.87 -18.09 1.95
CA PHE A 43 3.27 -18.07 0.54
C PHE A 43 4.77 -17.75 0.36
N PHE A 44 5.33 -16.84 1.16
CA PHE A 44 6.76 -16.50 1.13
C PHE A 44 7.65 -17.41 1.98
N LEU A 45 7.07 -18.24 2.86
CA LEU A 45 7.83 -19.11 3.76
C LEU A 45 8.76 -20.11 3.04
N PRO A 46 8.35 -20.78 1.93
CA PRO A 46 9.23 -21.70 1.21
C PRO A 46 10.51 -21.03 0.70
N VAL A 47 10.41 -19.79 0.20
CA VAL A 47 11.55 -19.00 -0.29
C VAL A 47 12.53 -18.69 0.85
N LEU A 48 12.00 -18.35 2.02
CA LEU A 48 12.80 -18.11 3.22
C LEU A 48 13.50 -19.39 3.72
N MET A 49 12.77 -20.51 3.75
CA MET A 49 13.33 -21.81 4.14
C MET A 49 14.43 -22.26 3.17
N LEU A 50 14.19 -22.15 1.87
CA LEU A 50 15.16 -22.53 0.84
C LEU A 50 16.42 -21.67 0.91
N SER A 51 16.27 -20.35 1.14
CA SER A 51 17.41 -19.44 1.35
C SER A 51 18.26 -19.80 2.57
N ARG A 52 17.66 -20.43 3.59
CA ARG A 52 18.34 -20.82 4.84
C ARG A 52 18.99 -22.21 4.76
N PHE A 53 18.30 -23.19 4.17
CA PHE A 53 18.73 -24.60 4.18
C PHE A 53 19.51 -25.02 2.93
N ALA A 54 19.27 -24.38 1.79
CA ALA A 54 19.97 -24.67 0.53
C ALA A 54 20.36 -23.36 -0.18
N PRO A 55 21.20 -22.51 0.46
CA PRO A 55 21.52 -21.18 -0.07
C PRO A 55 22.10 -21.24 -1.49
N ASP A 56 22.87 -22.27 -1.83
CA ASP A 56 23.48 -22.45 -3.16
C ASP A 56 22.46 -22.50 -4.31
N THR A 57 21.21 -22.87 -4.03
CA THR A 57 20.15 -22.90 -5.04
C THR A 57 19.60 -21.52 -5.40
N LEU A 58 19.66 -20.56 -4.47
CA LEU A 58 19.04 -19.25 -4.61
C LEU A 58 20.02 -18.08 -4.61
N LYS A 59 21.27 -18.28 -4.18
CA LYS A 59 22.26 -17.22 -3.90
C LYS A 59 22.45 -16.20 -5.04
N ASP A 60 22.37 -16.65 -6.29
CA ASP A 60 22.55 -15.80 -7.48
C ASP A 60 21.20 -15.31 -8.07
N THR A 61 20.11 -15.48 -7.34
CA THR A 61 18.75 -15.11 -7.77
C THR A 61 18.19 -13.97 -6.92
N ILE A 62 17.19 -13.26 -7.47
CA ILE A 62 16.44 -12.22 -6.77
C ILE A 62 15.63 -12.73 -5.55
N PHE A 63 15.52 -14.05 -5.39
CA PHE A 63 14.74 -14.69 -4.33
C PHE A 63 15.58 -15.05 -3.09
N TYR A 64 16.90 -14.81 -3.13
CA TYR A 64 17.76 -15.05 -1.98
C TYR A 64 17.48 -14.08 -0.84
N VAL A 65 17.14 -14.61 0.32
CA VAL A 65 16.99 -13.83 1.55
C VAL A 65 18.25 -13.98 2.40
N SER A 66 19.02 -12.89 2.50
CA SER A 66 20.25 -12.86 3.31
C SER A 66 19.97 -12.90 4.81
N SER A 67 20.86 -13.54 5.57
CA SER A 67 20.83 -13.49 7.04
C SER A 67 21.26 -12.11 7.54
N VAL A 68 20.53 -11.57 8.51
CA VAL A 68 20.74 -10.21 9.04
C VAL A 68 20.95 -10.28 10.56
N PRO A 69 21.73 -9.36 11.16
CA PRO A 69 21.94 -9.34 12.60
C PRO A 69 20.65 -9.14 13.40
N ALA A 70 20.65 -9.56 14.66
CA ALA A 70 19.50 -9.42 15.57
C ALA A 70 19.04 -7.95 15.74
N SER A 71 19.95 -6.98 15.67
CA SER A 71 19.62 -5.55 15.69
C SER A 71 18.73 -5.14 14.50
N THR A 72 18.99 -5.71 13.32
CA THR A 72 18.17 -5.46 12.12
C THR A 72 16.77 -6.06 12.24
N HIS A 73 16.64 -7.20 12.92
CA HIS A 73 15.32 -7.78 13.23
C HIS A 73 14.47 -6.83 14.11
N GLY A 74 15.09 -6.06 15.01
CA GLY A 74 14.40 -5.02 15.78
C GLY A 74 13.77 -3.94 14.89
N PHE A 75 14.50 -3.46 13.88
CA PHE A 75 13.95 -2.50 12.90
C PHE A 75 12.84 -3.10 12.04
N ILE A 76 12.96 -4.37 11.65
CA ILE A 76 11.91 -5.09 10.91
C ILE A 76 10.64 -5.20 11.76
N LEU A 77 10.77 -5.51 13.05
CA LEU A 77 9.64 -5.59 13.98
C LEU A 77 8.96 -4.22 14.12
N LEU A 78 9.74 -3.15 14.33
CA LEU A 78 9.21 -1.79 14.43
C LEU A 78 8.45 -1.39 13.15
N LYS A 79 9.03 -1.63 11.97
CA LYS A 79 8.37 -1.40 10.68
C LYS A 79 7.07 -2.19 10.59
N SER A 80 7.07 -3.45 11.02
CA SER A 80 5.89 -4.32 10.96
C SER A 80 4.75 -3.79 11.84
N VAL A 81 5.04 -3.25 13.02
CA VAL A 81 4.04 -2.61 13.89
C VAL A 81 3.42 -1.38 13.21
N ILE A 82 4.26 -0.52 12.62
CA ILE A 82 3.80 0.68 11.90
C ILE A 82 2.88 0.27 10.74
N VAL A 83 3.29 -0.73 9.95
CA VAL A 83 2.49 -1.25 8.83
C VAL A 83 1.19 -1.88 9.31
N LEU A 84 1.20 -2.63 10.42
CA LEU A 84 0.00 -3.25 10.98
C LEU A 84 -1.05 -2.21 11.41
N ILE A 85 -0.61 -1.12 12.06
CA ILE A 85 -1.49 -0.02 12.46
C ILE A 85 -2.07 0.65 11.21
N SER A 86 -1.23 0.98 10.23
CA SER A 86 -1.66 1.58 8.95
C SER A 86 -2.64 0.70 8.18
N TRP A 87 -2.41 -0.61 8.12
CA TRP A 87 -3.33 -1.54 7.46
C TRP A 87 -4.61 -1.73 8.25
N GLY A 88 -4.55 -1.71 9.59
CA GLY A 88 -5.73 -1.74 10.45
C GLY A 88 -6.69 -0.58 10.14
N THR A 89 -6.18 0.66 10.10
CA THR A 89 -7.00 1.83 9.76
C THR A 89 -7.49 1.78 8.31
N ALA A 90 -6.63 1.39 7.37
CA ALA A 90 -7.00 1.28 5.96
C ALA A 90 -8.10 0.23 5.73
N TYR A 91 -8.05 -0.93 6.39
CA TYR A 91 -9.10 -1.95 6.27
C TYR A 91 -10.43 -1.47 6.86
N VAL A 92 -10.39 -0.71 7.96
CA VAL A 92 -11.59 -0.06 8.53
C VAL A 92 -12.16 0.95 7.54
N ALA A 93 -11.33 1.76 6.89
CA ALA A 93 -11.77 2.70 5.87
C ALA A 93 -12.40 1.98 4.66
N ILE A 94 -11.74 0.95 4.14
CA ILE A 94 -12.23 0.14 3.02
C ILE A 94 -13.55 -0.52 3.37
N LYS A 95 -13.74 -0.99 4.61
CA LYS A 95 -15.01 -1.56 5.04
C LYS A 95 -16.16 -0.55 4.93
N ASN A 96 -15.93 0.70 5.33
CA ASN A 96 -16.97 1.72 5.47
C ASN A 96 -17.14 2.65 4.25
N LEU A 97 -16.17 2.72 3.35
CA LEU A 97 -16.21 3.56 2.14
C LEU A 97 -16.51 2.74 0.88
N PRO A 98 -17.21 3.30 -0.12
CA PRO A 98 -17.36 2.65 -1.42
C PRO A 98 -16.00 2.52 -2.10
N ILE A 99 -15.78 1.40 -2.80
CA ILE A 99 -14.49 1.09 -3.44
C ILE A 99 -14.13 2.10 -4.52
N THR A 100 -15.15 2.73 -5.13
CA THR A 100 -15.04 3.83 -6.08
C THR A 100 -14.35 5.04 -5.49
N LEU A 101 -14.47 5.27 -4.17
CA LEU A 101 -13.78 6.33 -3.41
C LEU A 101 -12.39 5.95 -2.95
N VAL A 102 -12.24 4.74 -2.43
CA VAL A 102 -10.98 4.25 -1.86
C VAL A 102 -9.86 4.22 -2.91
N GLY A 103 -10.14 3.68 -4.10
CA GLY A 103 -9.11 3.44 -5.12
C GLY A 103 -8.34 4.71 -5.50
N PRO A 104 -9.04 5.78 -5.91
CA PRO A 104 -8.37 7.03 -6.26
C PRO A 104 -7.73 7.76 -5.08
N ILE A 105 -8.26 7.65 -3.85
CA ILE A 105 -7.58 8.18 -2.65
C ILE A 105 -6.23 7.48 -2.47
N LYS A 106 -6.19 6.15 -2.57
CA LYS A 106 -4.93 5.40 -2.47
C LYS A 106 -3.96 5.75 -3.60
N ALA A 107 -4.46 6.03 -4.80
CA ALA A 107 -3.63 6.46 -5.92
C ALA A 107 -2.92 7.81 -5.66
N MET A 108 -3.35 8.59 -4.67
CA MET A 108 -2.72 9.84 -4.26
C MET A 108 -1.61 9.68 -3.22
N GLN A 109 -1.47 8.50 -2.61
CA GLN A 109 -0.40 8.23 -1.64
C GLN A 109 1.01 8.60 -2.14
N PRO A 110 1.38 8.40 -3.43
CA PRO A 110 2.67 8.87 -3.96
C PRO A 110 2.92 10.37 -3.78
N SER A 111 1.88 11.20 -3.77
CA SER A 111 2.02 12.65 -3.56
C SER A 111 2.45 12.98 -2.12
N VAL A 112 1.93 12.23 -1.14
CA VAL A 112 2.34 12.38 0.27
C VAL A 112 3.76 11.86 0.48
N VAL A 113 4.12 10.73 -0.16
CA VAL A 113 5.48 10.19 -0.14
C VAL A 113 6.48 11.18 -0.74
N LEU A 114 6.12 11.83 -1.84
CA LEU A 114 6.94 12.86 -2.48
C LEU A 114 7.20 14.05 -1.54
N LEU A 115 6.17 14.54 -0.83
CA LEU A 115 6.37 15.58 0.18
C LEU A 115 7.35 15.13 1.27
N GLY A 116 7.24 13.88 1.72
CA GLY A 116 8.21 13.30 2.65
C GLY A 116 9.63 13.26 2.08
N ALA A 117 9.78 12.89 0.80
CA ALA A 117 11.09 12.86 0.14
C ALA A 117 11.73 14.24 0.02
N LEU A 118 10.94 15.26 -0.33
CA LEU A 118 11.38 16.65 -0.36
C LEU A 118 11.85 17.15 1.00
N LEU A 119 11.12 16.81 2.08
CA LEU A 119 11.42 17.30 3.43
C LEU A 119 12.59 16.56 4.09
N VAL A 120 12.63 15.23 3.95
CA VAL A 120 13.61 14.37 4.64
C VAL A 120 14.89 14.23 3.84
N PHE A 121 14.79 13.93 2.54
CA PHE A 121 15.94 13.69 1.67
C PHE A 121 16.42 14.96 0.96
N LYS A 122 15.69 16.08 1.12
CA LYS A 122 16.00 17.36 0.45
C LYS A 122 16.11 17.21 -1.08
N GLU A 123 15.31 16.31 -1.64
CA GLU A 123 15.27 16.09 -3.08
C GLU A 123 14.87 17.38 -3.82
N GLN A 124 15.46 17.58 -5.00
CA GLN A 124 15.14 18.70 -5.87
C GLN A 124 14.35 18.20 -7.08
N LEU A 125 13.20 18.82 -7.32
CA LEU A 125 12.35 18.47 -8.46
C LEU A 125 12.64 19.39 -9.64
N ASN A 126 12.74 18.79 -10.83
CA ASN A 126 12.79 19.52 -12.09
C ASN A 126 11.40 20.09 -12.45
N LEU A 127 11.35 21.09 -13.33
CA LEU A 127 10.14 21.75 -13.81
C LEU A 127 9.09 20.75 -14.34
N TYR A 128 9.51 19.73 -15.10
CA TYR A 128 8.61 18.68 -15.60
C TYR A 128 8.00 17.83 -14.48
N GLN A 129 8.75 17.55 -13.41
CA GLN A 129 8.23 16.81 -12.26
C GLN A 129 7.24 17.68 -11.48
N TRP A 130 7.54 18.98 -11.31
CA TRP A 130 6.60 19.94 -10.74
C TRP A 130 5.29 20.05 -11.52
N LEU A 131 5.34 20.05 -12.85
CA LEU A 131 4.14 19.99 -13.67
C LEU A 131 3.35 18.70 -13.42
N GLY A 132 4.02 17.56 -13.31
CA GLY A 132 3.39 16.30 -12.93
C GLY A 132 2.68 16.35 -11.56
N VAL A 133 3.32 16.96 -10.57
CA VAL A 133 2.74 17.17 -9.23
C VAL A 133 1.51 18.07 -9.29
N LEU A 134 1.57 19.19 -10.02
CA LEU A 134 0.44 20.11 -10.19
C LEU A 134 -0.76 19.42 -10.85
N VAL A 135 -0.51 18.62 -11.89
CA VAL A 135 -1.57 17.83 -12.54
C VAL A 135 -2.17 16.82 -11.56
N ALA A 136 -1.36 16.11 -10.78
CA ALA A 136 -1.85 15.17 -9.77
C ALA A 136 -2.72 15.87 -8.70
N LEU A 137 -2.31 17.06 -8.24
CA LEU A 137 -3.07 17.87 -7.29
C LEU A 137 -4.40 18.36 -7.88
N ILE A 138 -4.42 18.79 -9.15
CA ILE A 138 -5.66 19.21 -9.83
C ILE A 138 -6.62 18.02 -9.95
N CYS A 139 -6.13 16.86 -10.40
CA CYS A 139 -6.92 15.64 -10.48
C CYS A 139 -7.53 15.26 -9.11
N PHE A 140 -6.76 15.42 -8.02
CA PHE A 140 -7.26 15.19 -6.68
C PHE A 140 -8.39 16.14 -6.28
N VAL A 141 -8.26 17.43 -6.56
CA VAL A 141 -9.32 18.41 -6.26
C VAL A 141 -10.58 18.09 -7.04
N LEU A 142 -10.47 17.83 -8.36
CA LEU A 142 -11.60 17.43 -9.20
C LEU A 142 -12.28 16.16 -8.67
N TYR A 143 -11.48 15.22 -8.19
CA TYR A 143 -11.99 13.97 -7.63
C TYR A 143 -12.68 14.15 -6.27
N SER A 144 -12.12 14.97 -5.38
CA SER A 144 -12.74 15.33 -4.10
C SER A 144 -14.11 15.98 -4.30
N LEU A 145 -14.25 16.81 -5.34
CA LEU A 145 -15.52 17.41 -5.75
C LEU A 145 -16.50 16.38 -6.33
N ALA A 146 -16.01 15.43 -7.12
CA ALA A 146 -16.84 14.36 -7.66
C ALA A 146 -17.39 13.43 -6.57
N GLY A 147 -16.61 13.09 -5.55
CA GLY A 147 -17.07 12.21 -4.47
C GLY A 147 -18.14 12.83 -3.56
N LYS A 148 -18.32 14.17 -3.57
CA LYS A 148 -19.52 14.79 -2.96
C LYS A 148 -20.82 14.31 -3.63
N LYS A 149 -20.78 13.93 -4.92
CA LYS A 149 -21.93 13.36 -5.64
C LYS A 149 -22.28 11.94 -5.21
N GLU A 150 -21.33 11.20 -4.62
CA GLU A 150 -21.55 9.88 -4.00
C GLU A 150 -22.00 9.99 -2.53
N GLY A 151 -22.33 11.19 -2.05
CA GLY A 151 -22.82 11.42 -0.68
C GLY A 151 -21.73 11.39 0.39
N VAL A 152 -20.45 11.33 0.01
CA VAL A 152 -19.32 11.34 0.94
C VAL A 152 -18.62 12.70 0.90
N SER A 153 -18.72 13.45 2.01
CA SER A 153 -17.87 14.62 2.23
C SER A 153 -16.48 14.18 2.66
N PHE A 154 -15.46 14.44 1.85
CA PHE A 154 -14.05 14.16 2.16
C PHE A 154 -13.59 14.82 3.48
N TRP A 155 -14.12 16.01 3.76
CA TRP A 155 -13.74 16.80 4.94
C TRP A 155 -14.37 16.30 6.22
N THR A 156 -15.57 15.72 6.13
CA THR A 156 -16.39 15.35 7.30
C THR A 156 -16.35 13.86 7.60
N ASN A 157 -16.04 13.02 6.61
CA ASN A 157 -16.06 11.59 6.77
C ASN A 157 -14.78 11.08 7.45
N LYS A 158 -14.90 10.69 8.72
CA LYS A 158 -13.80 10.13 9.53
C LYS A 158 -13.08 8.95 8.87
N TRP A 159 -13.76 8.19 8.00
CA TRP A 159 -13.17 7.03 7.34
C TRP A 159 -12.20 7.43 6.21
N VAL A 160 -12.34 8.63 5.64
CA VAL A 160 -11.40 9.15 4.64
C VAL A 160 -10.05 9.46 5.29
N TRP A 161 -10.06 9.94 6.53
CA TRP A 161 -8.84 10.19 7.32
C TRP A 161 -8.10 8.92 7.75
N PHE A 162 -8.72 7.74 7.61
CA PHE A 162 -8.10 6.45 7.92
C PHE A 162 -7.36 5.84 6.72
N LEU A 163 -7.45 6.45 5.53
CA LEU A 163 -6.74 6.07 4.29
C LEU A 163 -5.45 6.89 4.10
#